data_AF-A0A840Z1S0-F1
#
_entry.id   AF-A0A840Z1S0-F1
#
_cell.length_a   1.000
_cell.length_b   1.000
_cell.length_c   1.000
_cell.angle_alpha   90.00
_cell.angle_beta   90.00
_cell.angle_gamma   90.00
#
_symmetry.space_group_name_H-M   'P 1'
#
loop_
_entity.id
_entity.type
_entity.pdbx_description
1 polymer ?
#
loop_
_entity_poly.entity_id
_entity_poly.type
_entity_poly.pdbx_seq_one_letter_code
_entity_poly.pdbx_strand_id
1 'polypeptide(L)'
;MQLRSLLFRRIVLWALFYLWSATGLLTISALMQWQYDGNGGWWVATIYGAPALILASSFHALFSNQNTALAVAIAILIAISAVGLIVEMRVRKG
;
A
#
# COMPACT_ATOMS: atom_id res chain seq x y z
N MET A 1 -1.49 20.28 -18.86
CA MET A 1 -2.62 19.55 -18.24
C MET A 1 -2.37 18.03 -18.14
N GLN A 2 -1.81 17.37 -19.16
CA GLN A 2 -1.60 15.90 -19.18
C GLN A 2 -0.68 15.35 -18.08
N LEU A 3 0.40 16.05 -17.70
CA LEU A 3 1.35 15.56 -16.69
C LEU A 3 0.72 15.36 -15.29
N ARG A 4 -0.17 16.27 -14.88
CA ARG A 4 -0.88 16.18 -13.59
C ARG A 4 -1.80 14.95 -13.54
N SER A 5 -2.47 14.63 -14.65
CA SER A 5 -3.35 13.46 -14.74
C SER A 5 -2.59 12.13 -14.65
N LEU A 6 -1.38 12.06 -15.22
CA LEU A 6 -0.52 10.88 -15.16
C LEU A 6 0.03 10.65 -13.75
N LEU A 7 0.48 11.71 -13.07
CA LEU A 7 0.94 11.63 -11.69
C LEU A 7 -0.18 11.20 -10.74
N PHE A 8 -1.35 11.81 -10.87
CA PHE A 8 -2.52 11.44 -10.09
C PHE A 8 -2.87 9.96 -10.28
N ARG A 9 -2.93 9.49 -11.53
CA ARG A 9 -3.20 8.07 -11.84
C ARG A 9 -2.16 7.14 -11.21
N ARG A 10 -0.88 7.48 -11.26
CA ARG A 10 0.19 6.68 -10.62
C ARG A 10 0.04 6.61 -9.10
N ILE A 11 -0.30 7.74 -8.46
CA ILE A 11 -0.53 7.81 -7.01
C ILE A 11 -1.74 6.94 -6.61
N VAL A 12 -2.86 7.07 -7.34
CA VAL A 12 -4.08 6.29 -7.06
C VAL A 12 -3.83 4.79 -7.25
N LEU A 13 -3.19 4.39 -8.36
CA LEU A 13 -2.85 3.00 -8.60
C LEU A 13 -1.93 2.46 -7.50
N TRP A 14 -0.89 3.21 -7.12
CA TRP A 14 -0.01 2.84 -6.02
C TRP A 14 -0.77 2.63 -4.72
N ALA A 15 -1.66 3.55 -4.35
CA ALA A 15 -2.44 3.44 -3.11
C ALA A 15 -3.36 2.20 -3.11
N LEU A 16 -4.04 1.93 -4.22
CA LEU A 16 -4.90 0.74 -4.36
C LEU A 16 -4.09 -0.56 -4.24
N PHE A 17 -2.95 -0.64 -4.93
CA PHE A 17 -2.06 -1.80 -4.84
C PHE A 17 -1.48 -1.97 -3.43
N TYR A 18 -1.08 -0.87 -2.78
CA TYR A 18 -0.61 -0.91 -1.41
C TYR A 18 -1.67 -1.50 -0.48
N LEU A 19 -2.90 -0.98 -0.51
CA LEU A 19 -3.99 -1.45 0.34
C LEU A 19 -4.32 -2.93 0.10
N TRP A 20 -4.38 -3.37 -1.16
CA TRP A 20 -4.60 -4.77 -1.52
C TRP A 20 -3.47 -5.68 -1.03
N SER A 21 -2.22 -5.26 -1.22
CA SER A 21 -1.07 -6.06 -0.80
C SER A 21 -0.95 -6.14 0.73
N ALA A 22 -1.21 -5.05 1.43
CA ALA A 22 -1.20 -4.99 2.89
C ALA A 22 -2.28 -5.91 3.48
N THR A 23 -3.51 -5.85 2.96
CA THR A 23 -4.60 -6.73 3.42
C THR A 23 -4.29 -8.20 3.17
N GLY A 24 -3.81 -8.56 1.98
CA GLY A 24 -3.46 -9.95 1.70
C GLY A 24 -2.29 -10.47 2.55
N LEU A 25 -1.26 -9.64 2.78
CA LEU A 25 -0.15 -10.01 3.67
C LEU A 25 -0.60 -10.20 5.12
N LEU A 26 -1.55 -9.39 5.61
CA LEU A 26 -2.17 -9.58 6.91
C LEU A 26 -2.97 -10.90 6.96
N THR A 27 -3.70 -11.24 5.91
CA THR A 27 -4.43 -12.51 5.82
C THR A 27 -3.48 -13.71 5.79
N ILE A 28 -2.38 -13.65 5.03
CA ILE A 28 -1.35 -14.69 5.02
C ILE A 28 -0.71 -14.81 6.41
N SER A 29 -0.47 -13.68 7.09
CA SER A 29 0.04 -13.68 8.46
C SER A 29 -0.91 -14.38 9.42
N ALA A 30 -2.21 -14.08 9.37
CA ALA A 30 -3.21 -14.72 10.21
C ALA A 30 -3.33 -16.23 9.96
N LEU A 31 -3.32 -16.66 8.69
CA LEU A 31 -3.60 -18.06 8.31
C LEU A 31 -2.37 -18.96 8.37
N MET A 32 -1.20 -18.45 7.97
CA MET A 32 0.02 -19.25 7.81
C MET A 32 1.07 -18.91 8.86
N GLN A 33 0.82 -17.93 9.72
CA GLN A 33 1.75 -17.48 10.77
C GLN A 33 3.17 -17.29 10.20
N TRP A 34 3.26 -16.69 9.02
CA TRP A 34 4.51 -16.61 8.28
C TRP A 34 5.57 -15.85 9.09
N GLN A 35 6.80 -16.33 9.04
CA GLN A 35 7.96 -15.69 9.66
C GLN A 35 9.09 -15.60 8.64
N TYR A 36 10.13 -14.82 8.93
CA TYR A 36 11.34 -14.78 8.10
C TYR A 36 12.25 -16.00 8.35
N ASP A 37 11.72 -17.21 8.16
CA ASP A 37 12.37 -18.49 8.47
C ASP A 37 12.53 -19.39 7.23
N GLY A 38 12.04 -18.95 6.06
CA GLY A 38 12.11 -19.72 4.82
C GLY A 38 11.07 -20.85 4.70
N ASN A 39 10.09 -20.90 5.60
CA ASN A 39 9.02 -21.90 5.58
C ASN A 39 7.98 -21.63 4.47
N GLY A 40 6.98 -22.52 4.34
CA GLY A 40 5.93 -22.37 3.34
C GLY A 40 5.15 -21.06 3.43
N GLY A 41 4.87 -20.58 4.65
CA GLY A 41 4.21 -19.30 4.88
C GLY A 41 5.07 -18.12 4.40
N TRP A 42 6.38 -18.17 4.62
CA TRP A 42 7.32 -17.17 4.11
C TRP A 42 7.26 -17.05 2.60
N TRP A 43 7.37 -18.18 1.90
CA TRP A 43 7.32 -18.19 0.43
C TRP A 43 5.98 -17.71 -0.13
N VAL A 44 4.86 -18.06 0.51
CA VAL A 44 3.54 -17.55 0.11
C VAL A 44 3.47 -16.03 0.29
N ALA A 45 3.94 -15.49 1.41
CA ALA A 45 4.00 -14.05 1.65
C ALA A 45 4.92 -13.34 0.63
N THR A 46 6.09 -13.91 0.32
CA THR A 46 7.03 -13.37 -0.66
C THR A 46 6.45 -13.35 -2.07
N ILE A 47 5.87 -14.46 -2.53
CA ILE A 47 5.28 -14.57 -3.89
C ILE A 47 4.11 -13.59 -4.02
N TYR A 48 3.25 -13.52 -3.01
CA TYR A 48 2.12 -12.58 -3.00
C TYR A 48 2.57 -11.12 -2.95
N GLY A 49 3.58 -10.80 -2.14
CA GLY A 49 4.10 -9.44 -1.95
C GLY A 49 5.00 -8.94 -3.10
N ALA A 50 5.60 -9.83 -3.90
CA ALA A 50 6.55 -9.45 -4.95
C ALA A 50 5.96 -8.48 -6.00
N PRO A 51 4.75 -8.69 -6.56
CA PRO A 51 4.13 -7.73 -7.46
C PRO A 51 3.94 -6.35 -6.81
N ALA A 52 3.60 -6.32 -5.52
CA ALA A 52 3.40 -5.08 -4.79
C ALA A 52 4.71 -4.31 -4.61
N LEU A 53 5.84 -5.00 -4.38
CA LEU A 53 7.17 -4.38 -4.29
C LEU A 53 7.62 -3.76 -5.61
N ILE A 54 7.33 -4.41 -6.75
CA ILE A 54 7.65 -3.88 -8.09
C ILE A 54 6.84 -2.61 -8.40
N LEU A 55 5.59 -2.55 -7.93
CA LEU A 55 4.73 -1.39 -8.14
C LEU A 55 5.02 -0.27 -7.12
N ALA A 56 5.41 -0.62 -5.88
CA ALA A 56 5.85 0.32 -4.87
C ALA A 56 7.18 1.01 -5.24
N SER A 57 8.12 0.26 -5.83
CA SER A 57 9.38 0.84 -6.31
C SER A 57 9.17 1.85 -7.44
N SER A 58 8.15 1.65 -8.28
CA SER A 58 7.74 2.60 -9.33
C SER A 58 7.23 3.93 -8.76
N PHE A 59 6.66 3.94 -7.55
CA PHE A 59 6.27 5.17 -6.85
C PHE A 59 7.49 5.89 -6.28
N HIS A 60 8.47 5.17 -5.71
CA HIS A 60 9.71 5.77 -5.21
C HIS A 60 10.52 6.44 -6.33
N ALA A 61 10.48 5.88 -7.54
CA ALA A 61 11.12 6.46 -8.73
C ALA A 61 10.54 7.83 -9.16
N LEU A 62 9.38 8.25 -8.62
CA LEU A 62 8.82 9.59 -8.87
C LEU A 62 9.54 10.69 -8.09
N PHE A 63 10.36 10.33 -7.10
CA PHE A 63 11.02 11.26 -6.21
C PHE A 63 12.54 11.10 -6.32
N SER A 64 13.26 12.23 -6.35
CA SER A 64 14.73 12.23 -6.34
C SER A 64 15.32 11.85 -4.98
N ASN A 65 14.53 11.93 -3.91
CA ASN A 65 14.94 11.67 -2.54
C ASN A 65 14.01 10.63 -1.91
N GLN A 66 14.59 9.54 -1.39
CA GLN A 66 13.84 8.46 -0.75
C GLN A 66 13.11 8.90 0.52
N ASN A 67 13.68 9.83 1.31
CA ASN A 67 13.02 10.36 2.49
C ASN A 67 11.77 11.17 2.11
N THR A 68 11.81 11.88 0.99
CA THR A 68 10.64 12.58 0.46
C THR A 68 9.58 11.60 -0.05
N ALA A 69 9.98 10.56 -0.77
CA ALA A 69 9.06 9.50 -1.20
C ALA A 69 8.33 8.86 -0.01
N LEU A 70 9.08 8.53 1.04
CA LEU A 70 8.56 7.95 2.27
C LEU A 70 7.58 8.91 2.98
N ALA A 71 7.97 10.18 3.14
CA ALA A 71 7.10 11.18 3.77
C ALA A 71 5.77 11.35 3.02
N VAL A 72 5.82 11.38 1.68
CA VAL A 72 4.62 11.49 0.84
C VAL A 72 3.77 10.23 0.91
N ALA A 73 4.39 9.03 0.88
CA ALA A 73 3.67 7.77 1.07
C ALA A 73 2.91 7.76 2.41
N ILE A 74 3.59 8.12 3.50
CA ILE A 74 2.98 8.21 4.84
C ILE A 74 1.82 9.22 4.85
N ALA A 75 2.02 10.41 4.28
CA ALA A 75 0.97 11.43 4.22
C ALA A 75 -0.28 10.95 3.46
N ILE A 76 -0.09 10.24 2.34
CA ILE A 76 -1.19 9.64 1.58
C ILE A 76 -1.93 8.59 2.42
N LEU A 77 -1.20 7.71 3.10
CA LEU A 77 -1.81 6.69 3.95
C LEU A 77 -2.59 7.28 5.13
N ILE A 78 -2.06 8.33 5.76
CA ILE A 78 -2.77 9.07 6.82
C ILE A 78 -4.05 9.69 6.27
N ALA A 79 -3.99 10.35 5.11
CA ALA A 79 -5.15 10.97 4.49
C ALA A 79 -6.24 9.93 4.16
N ILE A 80 -5.86 8.79 3.56
CA ILE A 80 -6.80 7.70 3.26
C ILE A 80 -7.42 7.15 4.54
N SER A 81 -6.61 6.94 5.59
CA SER A 81 -7.07 6.41 6.87
C SER A 81 -8.05 7.36 7.57
N ALA A 82 -7.76 8.66 7.55
CA ALA A 82 -8.64 9.69 8.10
C ALA A 82 -9.98 9.76 7.36
N VAL A 83 -9.96 9.67 6.02
CA VAL A 83 -11.20 9.61 5.21
C VAL A 83 -12.01 8.36 5.55
N GLY A 84 -11.37 7.19 5.63
CA GLY A 84 -12.02 5.94 6.03
C GLY A 84 -12.70 6.06 7.39
N LEU A 85 -12.01 6.64 8.38
CA LEU A 85 -12.57 6.87 9.72
C LEU A 85 -13.78 7.81 9.69
N ILE A 86 -13.72 8.90 8.92
CA ILE A 86 -14.84 9.84 8.77
C ILE A 86 -16.06 9.15 8.14
N VAL A 87 -15.85 8.32 7.12
CA VAL A 87 -16.93 7.54 6.48
C VAL A 87 -17.56 6.58 7.48
N GLU A 88 -16.75 5.81 8.20
CA GLU A 88 -17.23 4.87 9.24
C GLU A 88 -18.03 5.58 10.32
N MET A 89 -17.54 6.73 10.81
CA MET A 89 -18.25 7.55 11.80
C MET A 89 -19.59 8.09 11.28
N ARG A 90 -19.73 8.34 9.98
CA ARG A 90 -21.00 8.77 9.38
C ARG A 90 -21.97 7.60 9.25
N VAL A 91 -21.49 6.44 8.82
CA VAL A 91 -22.31 5.22 8.71
C VAL A 91 -22.89 4.81 10.06
N ARG A 92 -22.10 4.90 11.15
CA ARG A 92 -22.58 4.55 12.50
C ARG A 92 -23.58 5.54 13.10
N LYS A 93 -23.70 6.75 12.55
CA LYS A 93 -24.57 7.82 13.06
C LYS A 93 -25.90 7.94 12.32
N GLY A 94 -26.03 7.34 11.14
CA GLY A 94 -27.27 7.29 10.35
C GLY A 94 -27.99 5.98 10.56
#